data_AF-A0AA38P0V3-F1
#
_entry.id   AF-A0AA38P0V3-F1
#
_cell.length_a   1.000
_cell.length_b   1.000
_cell.length_c   1.000
_cell.angle_alpha   90.00
_cell.angle_beta   90.00
_cell.angle_gamma   90.00
#
_symmetry.space_group_name_H-M   'P 1'
#
loop_
_entity.id
_entity.type
_entity.pdbx_description
1 polymer ?
#
loop_
_entity_poly.entity_id
_entity_poly.type
_entity_poly.pdbx_seq_one_letter_code
_entity_poly.pdbx_strand_id
1 'polypeptide(L)'
;MLDPVVAELLFTSIVTMLWCALMLCIFFVTTLKFEFLRLYWQELIGLVILWFFWIGGAAAASSIFGDLSACQQFRACQILSALLAFAWLGWITLTVMLIISIVVMITATRDGRKVLDEPLPSRGDR
;
A
#
# COMPACT_ATOMS: atom_id res chain seq x y z
N MET A 1 -0.44 -30.80 -7.84
CA MET A 1 0.16 -30.11 -6.69
C MET A 1 -0.02 -28.64 -6.96
N LEU A 2 -0.84 -27.95 -6.17
CA LEU A 2 -1.06 -26.52 -6.36
C LEU A 2 0.24 -25.81 -5.97
N ASP A 3 0.85 -25.09 -6.90
CA ASP A 3 2.15 -24.46 -6.66
C ASP A 3 2.01 -23.42 -5.53
N PRO A 4 2.91 -23.41 -4.53
CA PRO A 4 2.81 -22.53 -3.36
C PRO A 4 2.72 -21.05 -3.76
N VAL A 5 3.32 -20.68 -4.89
CA VAL A 5 3.25 -19.33 -5.48
C VAL A 5 1.83 -18.91 -5.79
N VAL A 6 1.01 -19.80 -6.34
CA VAL A 6 -0.39 -19.48 -6.70
C VAL A 6 -1.21 -19.25 -5.43
N ALA A 7 -0.97 -20.03 -4.37
CA ALA A 7 -1.63 -19.83 -3.09
C ALA A 7 -1.27 -18.47 -2.45
N GLU A 8 0.00 -18.07 -2.51
CA GLU A 8 0.47 -16.77 -2.03
C GLU A 8 -0.15 -15.61 -2.83
N LEU A 9 -0.17 -15.71 -4.17
CA LEU A 9 -0.80 -14.70 -5.04
C LEU A 9 -2.33 -14.59 -4.84
N LEU A 10 -3.02 -15.70 -4.63
CA LEU A 10 -4.45 -15.69 -4.32
C LEU A 10 -4.71 -15.03 -2.97
N PHE A 11 -3.91 -15.36 -1.96
CA PHE A 11 -4.07 -14.76 -0.64
C PHE A 11 -3.73 -13.25 -0.66
N THR A 12 -2.68 -12.81 -1.37
CA THR A 12 -2.39 -11.38 -1.56
C THR A 12 -3.57 -10.66 -2.20
N SER A 13 -4.18 -11.26 -3.22
CA SER A 13 -5.31 -10.69 -3.96
C SER A 13 -6.57 -10.60 -3.07
N ILE A 14 -6.87 -11.64 -2.29
CA ILE A 14 -8.01 -11.63 -1.35
C ILE A 14 -7.82 -10.56 -0.29
N VAL A 15 -6.60 -10.45 0.28
CA VAL A 15 -6.28 -9.42 1.28
C VAL A 15 -6.40 -8.02 0.66
N THR A 16 -5.93 -7.81 -0.58
CA THR A 16 -6.09 -6.53 -1.27
C THR A 16 -7.55 -6.18 -1.56
N MET A 17 -8.36 -7.16 -2.00
CA MET A 17 -9.80 -6.96 -2.22
C MET A 17 -10.52 -6.62 -0.91
N LEU A 18 -10.22 -7.35 0.16
CA LEU A 18 -10.78 -7.09 1.48
C LEU A 18 -10.37 -5.70 1.98
N TRP A 19 -9.11 -5.31 1.77
CA TRP A 19 -8.61 -3.97 2.11
C TRP A 19 -9.35 -2.87 1.34
N CYS A 20 -9.51 -3.04 0.03
CA CYS A 20 -10.29 -2.10 -0.80
C CYS A 20 -11.76 -2.01 -0.35
N ALA A 21 -12.39 -3.13 -0.03
CA ALA A 21 -13.77 -3.16 0.45
C ALA A 21 -13.92 -2.48 1.82
N LEU A 22 -12.98 -2.72 2.74
CA LEU A 22 -12.93 -2.05 4.04
C LEU A 22 -12.75 -0.54 3.86
N MET A 23 -11.86 -0.10 2.98
CA MET A 23 -11.64 1.33 2.71
C MET A 23 -12.89 2.02 2.14
N LEU A 24 -13.58 1.39 1.18
CA LEU A 24 -14.84 1.92 0.66
C LEU A 24 -15.94 1.99 1.73
N CYS A 25 -16.04 0.95 2.58
CA CYS A 25 -17.01 0.93 3.66
C CYS A 25 -16.73 2.00 4.72
N ILE A 26 -15.46 2.15 5.12
CA ILE A 26 -15.00 3.20 6.04
C ILE A 26 -15.24 4.57 5.43
N PHE A 27 -14.90 4.80 4.15
CA PHE A 27 -15.16 6.07 3.46
C PHE A 27 -16.66 6.42 3.45
N PHE A 28 -17.54 5.44 3.22
CA PHE A 28 -18.98 5.64 3.25
C PHE A 28 -19.50 6.01 4.65
N VAL A 29 -18.99 5.35 5.69
CA VAL A 29 -19.32 5.65 7.10
C VAL A 29 -18.73 6.99 7.56
N THR A 30 -17.51 7.33 7.13
CA THR A 30 -16.81 8.57 7.47
C THR A 30 -17.36 9.77 6.71
N THR A 31 -17.96 9.60 5.54
CA THR A 31 -18.69 10.69 4.85
C THR A 31 -19.79 11.30 5.76
N LEU A 32 -20.27 10.56 6.77
CA LEU A 32 -21.20 11.06 7.78
C LEU A 32 -20.53 11.76 8.99
N LYS A 33 -19.20 11.71 9.16
CA LYS A 33 -18.45 12.32 10.29
C LYS A 33 -17.11 12.92 9.86
N PHE A 34 -16.91 14.23 10.11
CA PHE A 34 -15.72 15.04 9.80
C PHE A 34 -14.43 14.64 10.57
N GLU A 35 -13.94 13.41 10.41
CA GLU A 35 -12.66 12.95 11.00
C GLU A 35 -11.61 12.64 9.92
N PHE A 36 -11.21 13.67 9.16
CA PHE A 36 -10.22 13.56 8.07
C PHE A 36 -8.83 13.09 8.54
N LEU A 37 -8.37 13.53 9.72
CA LEU A 37 -7.01 13.25 10.22
C LEU A 37 -6.83 11.81 10.75
N ARG A 38 -7.90 11.18 11.28
CA ARG A 38 -7.83 9.80 11.82
C ARG A 38 -7.85 8.76 10.70
N LEU A 39 -8.49 9.06 9.57
CA LEU A 39 -8.56 8.17 8.40
C LEU A 39 -7.19 7.96 7.76
N TYR A 40 -6.44 9.05 7.61
CA TYR A 40 -5.16 9.06 6.93
C TYR A 40 -4.13 8.09 7.53
N TRP A 41 -4.13 7.94 8.85
CA TRP A 41 -3.30 6.97 9.57
C TRP A 41 -3.70 5.51 9.29
N GLN A 42 -5.01 5.24 9.19
CA GLN A 42 -5.52 3.89 8.89
C GLN A 42 -5.21 3.49 7.44
N GLU A 43 -5.29 4.44 6.51
CA GLU A 43 -4.89 4.25 5.12
C GLU A 43 -3.41 3.90 5.00
N LEU A 44 -2.56 4.64 5.72
CA LEU A 44 -1.12 4.38 5.76
C LEU A 44 -0.79 3.00 6.33
N ILE A 45 -1.45 2.59 7.42
CA ILE A 45 -1.13 1.34 8.13
C ILE A 45 -1.31 0.13 7.22
N GLY A 46 -2.42 0.05 6.46
CA GLY A 46 -2.58 -1.10 5.58
C GLY A 46 -2.00 -0.94 4.20
N LEU A 47 -1.66 0.27 3.74
CA LEU A 47 -0.70 0.42 2.64
C LEU A 47 0.64 -0.24 3.01
N VAL A 48 1.13 -0.04 4.24
CA VAL A 48 2.35 -0.69 4.75
C VAL A 48 2.17 -2.22 4.87
N ILE A 49 1.05 -2.71 5.38
CA ILE A 49 0.80 -4.15 5.49
C ILE A 49 0.72 -4.79 4.09
N LEU A 50 -0.04 -4.22 3.16
CA LEU A 50 -0.09 -4.68 1.77
C LEU A 50 1.31 -4.66 1.14
N TRP A 51 2.09 -3.62 1.42
CA TRP A 51 3.44 -3.49 0.89
C TRP A 51 4.37 -4.66 1.31
N PHE A 52 4.36 -5.03 2.59
CA PHE A 52 5.09 -6.22 3.07
C PHE A 52 4.56 -7.50 2.43
N PHE A 53 3.24 -7.59 2.29
CA PHE A 53 2.59 -8.76 1.71
C PHE A 53 2.97 -8.97 0.23
N TRP A 54 3.08 -7.88 -0.53
CA TRP A 54 3.55 -7.89 -1.91
C TRP A 54 5.04 -8.24 -2.05
N ILE A 55 5.91 -7.80 -1.12
CA ILE A 55 7.32 -8.26 -1.08
C ILE A 55 7.39 -9.76 -0.85
N GLY A 56 6.61 -10.29 0.09
CA GLY A 56 6.58 -11.72 0.39
C GLY A 56 6.22 -12.56 -0.85
N GLY A 57 5.16 -12.17 -1.56
CA GLY A 57 4.75 -12.82 -2.81
C GLY A 57 5.80 -12.72 -3.91
N ALA A 58 6.42 -11.54 -4.10
CA ALA A 58 7.47 -11.36 -5.10
C ALA A 58 8.76 -12.14 -4.78
N ALA A 59 9.14 -12.22 -3.50
CA ALA A 59 10.30 -12.97 -3.04
C ALA A 59 10.10 -14.49 -3.17
N ALA A 60 8.94 -15.00 -2.77
CA ALA A 60 8.59 -16.41 -2.91
C ALA A 60 8.50 -16.85 -4.38
N ALA A 61 7.99 -15.98 -5.25
CA ALA A 61 8.01 -16.20 -6.69
C ALA A 61 9.47 -16.22 -7.21
N SER A 62 10.29 -15.23 -6.83
CA SER A 62 11.68 -15.11 -7.31
C SER A 62 12.56 -16.29 -6.92
N SER A 63 12.36 -16.89 -5.73
CA SER A 63 13.17 -18.02 -5.27
C SER A 63 12.97 -19.31 -6.06
N ILE A 64 11.78 -19.48 -6.67
CA ILE A 64 11.45 -20.65 -7.49
C ILE A 64 11.90 -20.46 -8.94
N PHE A 65 12.01 -19.21 -9.42
CA PHE A 65 12.30 -18.90 -10.83
C PHE A 65 13.77 -18.59 -11.14
N GLY A 66 14.71 -18.87 -10.22
CA GLY A 66 16.14 -18.61 -10.41
C GLY A 66 16.77 -19.28 -11.64
N ASP A 67 16.25 -20.43 -12.07
CA ASP A 67 16.81 -21.26 -13.17
C ASP A 67 16.00 -21.17 -14.50
N LEU A 68 15.06 -20.22 -14.62
CA LEU A 68 14.08 -20.21 -15.71
C LEU A 68 14.64 -19.79 -17.09
N SER A 69 15.87 -19.28 -17.16
CA SER A 69 16.50 -18.83 -18.41
C SER A 69 16.68 -19.94 -19.44
N ALA A 70 16.80 -21.20 -19.00
CA ALA A 70 16.93 -22.36 -19.87
C ALA A 70 15.58 -22.84 -20.46
N CYS A 71 14.44 -22.39 -19.93
CA CYS A 71 13.11 -22.95 -20.21
C CYS A 71 12.16 -21.99 -20.96
N GLN A 72 12.71 -20.92 -21.56
CA GLN A 72 11.94 -19.88 -22.25
C GLN A 72 11.18 -20.37 -23.50
N GLN A 73 11.44 -21.60 -23.95
CA GLN A 73 10.75 -22.24 -25.08
C GLN A 73 9.34 -22.74 -24.72
N PHE A 74 9.02 -22.94 -23.43
CA PHE A 74 7.69 -23.40 -23.01
C PHE A 74 6.79 -22.22 -22.63
N ARG A 75 5.55 -22.19 -23.14
CA ARG A 75 4.56 -21.12 -22.84
C ARG A 75 4.34 -20.91 -21.34
N ALA A 76 4.45 -21.95 -20.52
CA ALA A 76 4.28 -21.87 -19.07
C ALA A 76 5.31 -20.93 -18.41
N CYS A 77 6.56 -20.95 -18.88
CA CYS A 77 7.64 -20.10 -18.38
C CYS A 77 7.38 -18.60 -18.65
N GLN A 78 6.85 -18.27 -19.84
CA GLN A 78 6.52 -16.88 -20.19
C GLN A 78 5.42 -16.30 -19.30
N ILE A 79 4.41 -17.10 -18.96
CA ILE A 79 3.30 -16.67 -18.12
C ILE A 79 3.77 -16.39 -16.69
N LEU A 80 4.62 -17.25 -16.15
CA LEU A 80 5.25 -17.06 -14.83
C LEU A 80 6.14 -15.81 -14.77
N SER A 81 6.95 -15.58 -15.82
CA SER A 81 7.78 -14.39 -15.91
C SER A 81 6.94 -13.11 -15.98
N ALA A 82 5.85 -13.13 -16.75
CA ALA A 82 4.89 -12.02 -16.78
C ALA A 82 4.26 -11.78 -15.40
N LEU A 83 3.81 -12.83 -14.71
CA LEU A 83 3.25 -12.73 -13.35
C LEU A 83 4.25 -12.13 -12.35
N LEU A 84 5.53 -12.53 -12.43
CA LEU A 84 6.59 -11.97 -11.60
C LEU A 84 6.80 -10.48 -11.90
N ALA A 85 6.83 -10.10 -13.17
CA ALA A 85 6.94 -8.69 -13.57
C ALA A 85 5.75 -7.87 -13.04
N PHE A 86 4.53 -8.39 -13.12
CA PHE A 86 3.35 -7.74 -12.54
C PHE A 86 3.42 -7.66 -11.02
N ALA A 87 3.98 -8.66 -10.33
CA ALA A 87 4.22 -8.64 -8.89
C ALA A 87 5.13 -7.47 -8.49
N TRP A 88 6.26 -7.31 -9.20
CA TRP A 88 7.19 -6.21 -8.97
C TRP A 88 6.59 -4.83 -9.33
N LEU A 89 5.82 -4.74 -10.41
CA LEU A 89 5.15 -3.50 -10.80
C LEU A 89 4.08 -3.08 -9.77
N GLY A 90 3.32 -4.02 -9.22
CA GLY A 90 2.36 -3.71 -8.16
C GLY A 90 3.05 -3.25 -6.88
N TRP A 91 4.17 -3.87 -6.50
CA TRP A 91 4.99 -3.40 -5.38
C TRP A 91 5.52 -1.97 -5.58
N ILE A 92 6.05 -1.64 -6.77
CA ILE A 92 6.50 -0.28 -7.10
C ILE A 92 5.33 0.72 -7.08
N THR A 93 4.16 0.32 -7.56
CA THR A 93 2.99 1.21 -7.54
C THR A 93 2.57 1.51 -6.10
N LEU A 94 2.61 0.50 -5.21
CA LEU A 94 2.34 0.68 -3.79
C LEU A 94 3.39 1.55 -3.09
N THR A 95 4.68 1.42 -3.41
CA THR A 95 5.72 2.29 -2.82
C THR A 95 5.47 3.76 -3.18
N VAL A 96 5.15 4.05 -4.43
CA VAL A 96 4.89 5.42 -4.90
C VAL A 96 3.67 6.00 -4.20
N MET A 97 2.57 5.26 -4.12
CA MET A 97 1.37 5.66 -3.36
C MET A 97 1.70 5.95 -1.89
N LEU A 98 2.44 5.06 -1.24
CA LEU A 98 2.85 5.20 0.16
C LEU A 98 3.71 6.45 0.38
N ILE A 99 4.68 6.72 -0.51
CA ILE A 99 5.53 7.93 -0.43
C ILE A 99 4.68 9.19 -0.55
N ILE A 100 3.79 9.26 -1.54
CA ILE A 100 2.88 10.41 -1.70
C ILE A 100 2.05 10.60 -0.45
N SER A 101 1.51 9.51 0.11
CA SER A 101 0.74 9.56 1.34
C SER A 101 1.54 10.14 2.50
N ILE A 102 2.77 9.67 2.72
CA ILE A 102 3.66 10.19 3.77
C ILE A 102 3.96 11.68 3.57
N VAL A 103 4.27 12.11 2.35
CA VAL A 103 4.61 13.52 2.06
C VAL A 103 3.45 14.45 2.40
N VAL A 104 2.23 14.08 1.99
CA VAL A 104 1.03 14.86 2.29
C VAL A 104 0.75 14.90 3.80
N MET A 105 0.93 13.78 4.52
CA MET A 105 0.78 13.73 5.98
C MET A 105 1.78 14.64 6.70
N ILE A 106 3.05 14.61 6.30
CA ILE A 106 4.09 15.47 6.88
C ILE A 106 3.78 16.94 6.59
N THR A 107 3.27 17.25 5.39
CA THR A 107 2.90 18.63 5.03
C THR A 107 1.72 19.13 5.86
N ALA A 108 0.68 18.31 6.04
CA ALA A 108 -0.48 18.65 6.86
C ALA A 108 -0.12 18.84 8.35
N THR A 109 0.74 17.98 8.90
CA THR A 109 1.20 18.11 10.30
C THR A 109 2.12 19.30 10.52
N ARG A 110 2.92 19.69 9.50
CA ARG A 110 3.73 20.91 9.54
C ARG A 110 2.90 22.18 9.55
N ASP A 111 1.79 22.21 8.80
CA ASP A 111 0.90 23.36 8.75
C ASP A 111 0.21 23.62 10.10
N GLY A 112 -0.35 22.57 10.71
CA GLY A 112 -0.96 22.68 12.04
C GLY A 112 0.03 23.08 13.15
N ARG A 113 1.32 22.77 13.00
CA ARG A 113 2.36 23.22 13.95
C ARG A 113 2.60 24.73 13.86
N LYS A 114 2.57 25.32 12.67
CA LYS A 114 2.79 26.77 12.50
C LYS A 114 1.70 27.59 13.19
N VAL A 115 0.45 27.14 13.08
CA VAL A 115 -0.72 27.76 13.77
C VAL A 115 -0.56 27.74 15.30
N LEU A 116 0.10 26.73 15.87
CA LEU A 116 0.36 26.65 17.31
C LEU A 116 1.55 27.50 17.76
N ASP A 117 2.46 27.83 16.85
CA ASP A 117 3.65 28.64 17.12
C ASP A 117 3.35 30.14 17.06
N GLU A 118 2.25 30.54 16.42
CA GLU A 118 1.75 31.91 16.49
C GLU A 118 1.32 32.25 17.93
N PRO A 119 2.03 33.15 18.63
CA PRO A 119 1.65 33.54 19.98
C PRO A 119 0.26 34.19 19.91
N LEU A 120 -0.70 33.59 20.63
CA LEU A 120 -2.04 34.15 20.81
C LEU A 120 -1.91 35.64 21.15
N PRO A 121 -2.55 36.55 20.40
CA PRO A 121 -2.49 37.97 20.70
C PRO A 121 -3.00 38.18 22.13
N SER A 122 -2.11 38.65 23.00
CA SER A 122 -2.42 38.95 24.40
C SER A 122 -3.58 39.92 24.44
N ARG A 123 -4.77 39.41 24.81
CA ARG A 123 -6.00 40.19 25.03
C ARG A 123 -5.86 40.95 26.35
N GLY A 124 -4.88 41.83 26.42
CA GLY A 124 -4.47 42.58 27.61
C GLY A 124 -3.90 43.93 27.21
N ASP A 125 -4.65 44.68 26.39
CA ASP A 125 -4.48 46.13 26.25
C ASP A 125 -5.87 46.77 26.09
N ARG A 126 -6.59 46.82 27.22
CA ARG A 126 -7.52 47.92 27.54
C ARG A 126 -7.91 47.89 29.01
#